data_AF-T1EJ99-F1
#
_entry.id   AF-T1EJ99-F1
#
_cell.length_a   1.000
_cell.length_b   1.000
_cell.length_c   1.000
_cell.angle_alpha   90.00
_cell.angle_beta   90.00
_cell.angle_gamma   90.00
#
_symmetry.space_group_name_H-M   'P 1'
#
loop_
_entity.id
_entity.type
_entity.pdbx_description
1 polymer ?
#
loop_
_entity_poly.entity_id
_entity_poly.type
_entity_poly.pdbx_seq_one_letter_code
_entity_poly.pdbx_strand_id
1 'polypeptide(L)'
;ISLRNHIDIRNESNYELALKIKTSILNDNFWTDLNGFKASKAHKRRCRNKYPISGNFYPITNFIFIEDNFYRVTLISNMGHAASSLNLGEIEVMLDRRVDQDDWRGLNEGVTDN
;
A
#
# COMPACT_ATOMS: atom_id res chain seq x y z
N ILE A 1 -16.95 -9.22 -2.07
CA ILE A 1 -16.91 -8.06 -2.99
C ILE A 1 -15.67 -8.24 -3.86
N SER A 2 -15.76 -7.98 -5.16
CA SER A 2 -14.59 -7.96 -6.06
C SER A 2 -14.47 -6.56 -6.66
N LEU A 3 -13.24 -6.06 -6.76
CA LEU A 3 -12.94 -4.71 -7.23
C LEU A 3 -11.91 -4.85 -8.35
N ARG A 4 -12.14 -4.16 -9.48
CA ARG A 4 -11.23 -4.11 -10.62
C ARG A 4 -10.99 -2.65 -10.96
N ASN A 5 -9.72 -2.24 -10.96
CA ASN A 5 -9.32 -0.89 -11.32
C ASN A 5 -8.79 -0.90 -12.75
N HIS A 6 -9.39 -0.10 -13.62
CA HIS A 6 -8.82 0.25 -14.92
C HIS A 6 -8.15 1.62 -14.75
N ILE A 7 -6.83 1.64 -14.87
CA ILE A 7 -6.01 2.80 -14.53
C ILE A 7 -5.27 3.25 -15.79
N ASP A 8 -5.29 4.55 -16.05
CA ASP A 8 -4.55 5.20 -17.11
C ASP A 8 -4.06 6.54 -16.58
N ILE A 9 -2.76 6.63 -16.28
CA ILE A 9 -2.11 7.83 -15.74
C ILE A 9 -1.13 8.46 -16.75
N ARG A 10 -1.22 8.12 -18.03
CA ARG A 10 -0.26 8.54 -19.07
C ARG A 10 -0.19 10.06 -19.27
N ASN A 11 -1.28 10.77 -18.96
CA ASN A 11 -1.37 12.22 -19.06
C ASN A 11 -1.00 12.94 -17.76
N GLU A 12 -0.67 12.21 -16.69
CA GLU A 12 -0.25 12.80 -15.42
C GLU A 12 1.27 13.09 -15.43
N SER A 13 1.73 13.92 -14.51
CA SER A 13 3.16 14.24 -14.33
C SER A 13 3.46 14.29 -12.83
N ASN A 14 4.48 13.55 -12.41
CA ASN A 14 4.89 13.43 -11.00
C ASN A 14 3.74 13.06 -10.07
N TYR A 15 3.08 11.95 -10.42
CA TYR A 15 1.84 11.51 -9.81
C TYR A 15 1.92 10.05 -9.36
N GLU A 16 1.42 9.79 -8.15
CA GLU A 16 1.29 8.44 -7.62
C GLU A 16 -0.16 8.21 -7.19
N LEU A 17 -0.77 7.14 -7.71
CA LEU A 17 -2.17 6.81 -7.45
C LEU A 17 -2.27 5.73 -6.38
N ALA A 18 -3.13 5.96 -5.38
CA ALA A 18 -3.39 4.97 -4.33
C ALA A 18 -4.90 4.71 -4.16
N LEU A 19 -5.25 3.44 -3.94
CA LEU A 19 -6.55 3.04 -3.43
C LEU A 19 -6.57 3.22 -1.91
N LYS A 20 -7.59 3.93 -1.40
CA LYS A 20 -7.83 4.05 0.04
C LYS A 20 -9.17 3.43 0.43
N ILE A 21 -9.13 2.50 1.39
CA ILE A 21 -10.31 1.89 2.00
C ILE A 21 -10.41 2.41 3.43
N LYS A 22 -11.55 3.01 3.78
CA LYS A 22 -11.82 3.49 5.14
C LYS A 22 -12.84 2.59 5.82
N THR A 23 -12.59 2.28 7.09
CA THR A 23 -13.44 1.41 7.89
C THR A 23 -13.65 2.01 9.28
N SER A 24 -14.59 1.45 10.05
CA SER A 24 -14.78 1.78 11.46
C SER A 24 -13.92 0.96 12.42
N ILE A 25 -12.94 0.19 11.91
CA ILE A 25 -12.05 -0.64 12.73
C ILE A 25 -11.13 0.27 13.54
N LEU A 26 -11.12 0.09 14.85
CA LEU A 26 -10.34 0.91 15.78
C LEU A 26 -9.03 0.20 16.16
N ASN A 27 -8.11 0.10 15.21
CA ASN A 27 -6.76 -0.40 15.46
C ASN A 27 -5.72 0.31 14.59
N ASP A 28 -4.65 0.80 15.23
CA ASP A 28 -3.50 1.44 14.55
C ASP A 28 -2.55 0.44 13.89
N ASN A 29 -2.75 -0.85 14.17
CA ASN A 29 -1.88 -1.90 13.68
C ASN A 29 -2.46 -2.52 12.41
N PHE A 30 -1.56 -2.85 11.50
CA PHE A 30 -1.87 -3.55 10.28
C PHE A 30 -0.87 -4.67 10.03
N TRP A 31 -1.25 -5.62 9.20
CA TRP A 31 -0.44 -6.78 8.88
C TRP A 31 -0.35 -6.92 7.37
N THR A 32 0.87 -7.08 6.88
CA THR A 32 1.16 -7.41 5.49
C THR A 32 1.66 -8.85 5.42
N ASP A 33 1.44 -9.50 4.29
CA ASP A 33 2.00 -10.81 4.05
C ASP A 33 3.52 -10.74 3.81
N LEU A 34 4.19 -11.88 4.00
CA LEU A 34 5.56 -12.09 3.56
C LEU A 34 5.56 -13.11 2.43
N ASN A 35 5.80 -12.64 1.20
CA ASN A 35 5.94 -13.48 0.01
C ASN A 35 4.80 -14.50 -0.15
N GLY A 36 3.58 -14.11 0.19
CA GLY A 36 2.37 -14.94 0.04
C GLY A 36 2.17 -16.03 1.09
N PHE A 37 3.06 -16.18 2.08
CA PHE A 37 2.98 -17.28 3.05
C PHE A 37 2.25 -16.89 4.34
N LYS A 38 2.89 -16.08 5.18
CA LYS A 38 2.39 -15.82 6.55
C LYS A 38 2.48 -14.35 6.89
N ALA A 39 1.33 -13.75 7.12
CA ALA A 39 1.23 -12.58 8.00
C ALA A 39 1.15 -13.10 9.45
N SER A 40 2.30 -13.30 10.07
CA SER A 40 2.33 -13.67 11.49
C SER A 40 2.17 -12.43 12.38
N LYS A 41 1.81 -12.61 13.66
CA LYS A 41 1.80 -11.52 14.65
C LYS A 41 3.16 -10.79 14.74
N ALA A 42 4.26 -11.42 14.31
CA ALA A 42 5.58 -10.79 14.24
C ALA A 42 5.70 -9.74 13.11
N HIS A 43 4.83 -9.80 12.09
CA HIS A 43 4.73 -8.81 11.00
C HIS A 43 3.67 -7.75 11.27
N LYS A 44 3.40 -7.51 12.55
CA LYS A 44 2.58 -6.38 13.02
C LYS A 44 3.33 -5.09 12.70
N ARG A 45 2.74 -4.26 11.84
CA ARG A 45 3.21 -2.92 11.50
C ARG A 45 2.33 -1.88 12.17
N ARG A 46 2.87 -0.68 12.33
CA ARG A 46 2.17 0.50 12.82
C ARG A 46 2.78 1.71 12.14
N CYS A 47 1.95 2.63 11.65
CA CYS A 47 2.42 3.90 11.15
C CYS A 47 3.15 4.66 12.27
N ARG A 48 4.36 5.13 11.99
CA ARG A 48 5.17 5.91 12.94
C ARG A 48 5.38 7.31 12.39
N ASN A 49 4.83 8.30 13.10
CA ASN A 49 4.97 9.72 12.77
C ASN A 49 6.41 10.22 12.78
N LYS A 50 7.34 9.47 13.39
CA LYS A 50 8.79 9.77 13.35
C LYS A 50 9.39 9.56 11.95
N TYR A 51 8.78 8.72 11.12
CA TYR A 51 9.23 8.45 9.75
C TYR A 51 8.41 9.27 8.76
N PRO A 52 8.99 9.65 7.61
CA PRO A 52 8.21 10.21 6.51
C PRO A 52 7.14 9.22 6.05
N ILE A 53 6.11 9.71 5.35
CA ILE A 53 5.00 8.87 4.85
C ILE A 53 5.52 7.67 4.05
N SER A 54 6.49 7.90 3.15
CA SER A 54 7.12 6.85 2.35
C SER A 54 7.78 5.74 3.19
N GLY A 55 8.27 6.05 4.39
CA GLY A 55 8.87 5.08 5.31
C GLY A 55 7.86 4.17 6.02
N ASN A 56 6.56 4.42 5.86
CA ASN A 56 5.48 3.63 6.44
C ASN A 56 4.78 2.72 5.42
N PHE A 57 5.19 2.73 4.15
CA PHE A 57 4.71 1.78 3.15
C PHE A 57 5.53 0.49 3.18
N TYR A 58 4.85 -0.64 3.09
CA TYR A 58 5.44 -1.98 3.13
C TYR A 58 4.97 -2.80 1.92
N PRO A 59 5.81 -3.72 1.41
CA PRO A 59 5.39 -4.59 0.32
C PRO A 59 4.29 -5.54 0.78
N ILE A 60 3.28 -5.71 -0.07
CA ILE A 60 2.33 -6.83 -0.04
C ILE A 60 2.54 -7.63 -1.31
N THR A 61 2.46 -8.94 -1.21
CA THR A 61 2.43 -9.82 -2.40
C THR A 61 1.04 -10.37 -2.64
N ASN A 62 0.32 -10.72 -1.57
CA ASN A 62 -1.02 -11.29 -1.67
C ASN A 62 -2.05 -10.51 -0.85
N PHE A 63 -1.71 -9.99 0.34
CA PHE A 63 -2.74 -9.37 1.18
C PHE A 63 -2.23 -8.42 2.26
N ILE A 64 -3.13 -7.53 2.66
CA ILE A 64 -3.05 -6.69 3.86
C ILE A 64 -4.34 -6.80 4.64
N PHE A 65 -4.27 -6.74 5.97
CA PHE A 65 -5.47 -6.61 6.79
C PHE A 65 -5.29 -5.69 7.98
N ILE A 66 -6.42 -5.18 8.43
CA ILE A 66 -6.61 -4.51 9.72
C ILE A 66 -7.73 -5.23 10.47
N GLU A 67 -7.64 -5.25 11.80
CA GLU A 67 -8.64 -5.89 12.65
C GLU A 67 -8.74 -5.22 14.01
N ASP A 68 -9.91 -5.29 14.62
CA ASP A 68 -10.11 -5.05 16.05
C ASP A 68 -10.59 -6.33 16.74
N ASN A 69 -11.19 -6.21 17.93
CA ASN A 69 -11.67 -7.36 18.69
C ASN A 69 -12.91 -8.04 18.06
N PHE A 70 -13.60 -7.37 17.14
CA PHE A 70 -14.89 -7.81 16.61
C PHE A 70 -14.85 -8.07 15.11
N TYR A 71 -14.11 -7.26 14.36
CA TYR A 71 -14.11 -7.25 12.91
C TYR A 71 -12.70 -7.27 12.33
N ARG A 72 -12.57 -7.92 11.17
CA ARG A 72 -11.37 -7.90 10.33
C ARG A 72 -11.76 -7.52 8.92
N VAL A 73 -10.98 -6.63 8.32
CA VAL A 73 -11.04 -6.33 6.88
C VAL A 73 -9.71 -6.73 6.26
N THR A 74 -9.77 -7.65 5.31
CA THR A 74 -8.64 -8.12 4.53
C THR A 74 -8.81 -7.68 3.08
N LEU A 75 -7.80 -7.00 2.54
CA LEU A 75 -7.67 -6.73 1.12
C LEU A 75 -6.71 -7.77 0.52
N ILE A 76 -7.18 -8.52 -0.46
CA ILE A 76 -6.40 -9.49 -1.21
C ILE A 76 -6.11 -8.91 -2.59
N SER A 77 -4.85 -8.96 -2.99
CA SER A 77 -4.36 -8.52 -4.29
C SER A 77 -3.91 -9.73 -5.12
N ASN A 78 -4.01 -9.60 -6.44
CA ASN A 78 -3.47 -10.57 -7.40
C ASN A 78 -2.04 -10.21 -7.85
N MET A 79 -1.52 -9.06 -7.44
CA MET A 79 -0.18 -8.55 -7.77
C MET A 79 0.49 -7.94 -6.53
N GLY A 80 1.81 -7.81 -6.58
CA GLY A 80 2.57 -7.15 -5.53
C GLY A 80 2.44 -5.63 -5.59
N HIS A 81 2.18 -5.00 -4.44
CA HIS A 81 2.04 -3.55 -4.31
C HIS A 81 2.71 -3.04 -3.04
N ALA A 82 2.91 -1.73 -2.96
CA ALA A 82 3.19 -1.06 -1.69
C ALA A 82 1.86 -0.75 -0.98
N ALA A 83 1.76 -1.10 0.30
CA ALA A 83 0.57 -0.86 1.11
C ALA A 83 0.89 -0.36 2.51
N SER A 84 -0.07 0.32 3.12
CA SER A 84 0.04 0.83 4.49
C SER A 84 -1.32 1.00 5.16
N SER A 85 -1.28 1.36 6.44
CA SER A 85 -2.39 1.93 7.20
C SER A 85 -1.88 3.20 7.86
N LEU A 86 -2.03 4.34 7.16
CA LEU A 86 -1.47 5.62 7.63
C LEU A 86 -2.28 6.23 8.77
N ASN A 87 -3.60 6.01 8.77
CA ASN A 87 -4.51 6.44 9.82
C ASN A 87 -5.34 5.25 10.33
N LEU A 88 -5.87 5.41 11.55
CA LEU A 88 -6.74 4.43 12.20
C LEU A 88 -7.87 3.97 11.28
N GLY A 89 -7.98 2.66 11.08
CA GLY A 89 -9.06 2.06 10.31
C GLY A 89 -8.94 2.21 8.78
N GLU A 90 -7.82 2.74 8.27
CA GLU A 90 -7.57 2.90 6.84
C GLU A 90 -6.65 1.79 6.29
N ILE A 91 -6.88 1.37 5.04
CA ILE A 91 -5.93 0.61 4.23
C ILE A 91 -5.63 1.45 3.00
N GLU A 92 -4.35 1.60 2.67
CA GLU A 92 -3.87 2.27 1.46
C GLU A 92 -3.02 1.31 0.63
N VAL A 93 -3.24 1.28 -0.68
CA VAL A 93 -2.46 0.46 -1.62
C VAL A 93 -2.10 1.31 -2.83
N MET A 94 -0.82 1.41 -3.15
CA MET A 94 -0.31 2.08 -4.33
C MET A 94 -0.69 1.26 -5.56
N LEU A 95 -1.34 1.90 -6.53
CA LEU A 95 -1.84 1.26 -7.72
C LEU A 95 -0.90 1.44 -8.91
N ASP A 96 -0.46 2.69 -9.15
CA ASP A 96 0.46 3.02 -10.24
C ASP A 96 1.19 4.34 -9.94
N ARG A 97 2.32 4.60 -10.61
CA ARG A 97 3.12 5.82 -10.45
C ARG A 97 3.74 6.27 -11.78
N ARG A 98 3.78 7.59 -11.97
CA ARG A 98 4.46 8.25 -13.08
C ARG A 98 5.31 9.37 -12.55
N VAL A 99 6.62 9.27 -12.71
CA VAL A 99 7.62 10.18 -12.13
C VAL A 99 8.60 10.58 -13.20
N ASP A 100 8.74 11.88 -13.47
CA ASP A 100 9.47 12.36 -14.64
C ASP A 100 10.99 12.41 -14.41
N GLN A 101 11.43 12.29 -13.15
CA GLN A 101 12.83 12.42 -12.76
C GLN A 101 13.44 11.06 -12.40
N ASP A 102 14.74 10.94 -12.69
CA ASP A 102 15.58 9.87 -12.13
C ASP A 102 15.79 10.07 -10.63
N ASP A 103 15.96 8.96 -9.90
CA ASP A 103 16.16 8.95 -8.44
C ASP A 103 17.64 8.87 -8.03
N TRP A 104 18.56 8.97 -9.01
CA TRP A 104 20.00 8.85 -8.86
C TRP A 104 20.42 7.53 -8.21
N ARG A 105 19.76 6.42 -8.60
CA ARG A 105 20.13 5.05 -8.23
C ARG A 105 20.69 4.23 -9.40
N GLY A 106 20.89 4.85 -10.56
CA GLY A 106 21.66 4.29 -11.67
C GLY A 106 20.85 3.94 -12.92
N LEU A 107 19.52 4.15 -12.91
CA LEU A 107 18.69 3.94 -14.08
C LEU A 107 18.81 5.11 -15.09
N ASN A 108 18.99 6.34 -14.59
CA ASN A 108 19.14 7.58 -15.37
C ASN A 108 17.91 7.97 -16.21
N GLU A 109 16.72 7.54 -15.78
CA GLU A 109 15.44 7.93 -16.38
C GLU A 109 14.32 7.94 -15.32
N GLY A 110 13.24 8.67 -15.60
CA GLY A 110 12.01 8.59 -14.82
C GLY A 110 11.12 7.42 -15.24
N VAL A 111 10.07 7.14 -14.46
CA VAL A 111 9.03 6.17 -14.82
C VAL A 111 7.94 6.89 -15.61
N THR A 112 8.00 6.79 -16.95
CA THR A 112 7.13 7.54 -17.86
C THR A 112 6.53 6.70 -19.00
N ASP A 113 6.58 5.38 -18.86
CA ASP A 113 6.18 4.39 -19.86
C ASP A 113 4.95 3.56 -19.44
N ASN A 114 4.10 4.12 -18.56
CA ASN A 114 2.84 3.52 -18.10
C ASN A 114 1.87 3.14 -19.24
#